data_AF-A0A8X6J524-F1
#
_entry.id   AF-A0A8X6J524-F1
#
_cell.length_a   1.000
_cell.length_b   1.000
_cell.length_c   1.000
_cell.angle_alpha   90.00
_cell.angle_beta   90.00
_cell.angle_gamma   90.00
#
_symmetry.space_group_name_H-M   'P 1'
#
loop_
_entity.id
_entity.type
_entity.pdbx_description
1 polymer ?
#
loop_
_entity_poly.entity_id
_entity_poly.type
_entity_poly.pdbx_seq_one_letter_code
_entity_poly.pdbx_strand_id
1 'polypeptide(L)'
;MQKVWLLCVDWDESLPDDIISLWADWCEEVPQLTDFSIPRCYFFDPLVNNFKTLELHLFSDDSTKAYGTVAYLRVTSSNKEILTPFVASKNRIAPLKTLTLPRLELMGALLSARLSNNILKAISLASFGQIRK
;
A
#
# COMPACT_ATOMS: atom_id res chain seq x y z
N MET A 1 2.04 18.96 -0.13
CA MET A 1 3.51 18.94 -0.33
C MET A 1 3.98 18.92 -1.78
N GLN A 2 3.54 18.02 -2.69
CA GLN A 2 3.95 18.10 -4.11
C GLN A 2 3.62 19.46 -4.76
N LYS A 3 2.55 20.14 -4.31
CA LYS A 3 2.21 21.51 -4.72
C LYS A 3 3.30 22.54 -4.41
N VAL A 4 4.04 22.41 -3.31
CA VAL A 4 5.13 23.34 -2.96
C VAL A 4 6.21 23.32 -4.06
N TRP A 5 6.55 22.13 -4.54
CA TRP A 5 7.54 21.95 -5.60
C TRP A 5 7.04 22.51 -6.93
N LEU A 6 5.74 22.45 -7.19
CA LEU A 6 5.13 23.03 -8.38
C LEU A 6 5.06 24.56 -8.35
N LEU A 7 5.01 25.16 -7.16
CA LEU A 7 5.01 26.60 -6.97
C LEU A 7 6.41 27.22 -7.10
N CYS A 8 7.47 26.40 -7.15
CA CYS A 8 8.86 26.84 -7.26
C CYS A 8 9.22 27.92 -6.22
N VAL A 9 8.69 27.79 -5.00
CA VAL A 9 8.99 28.69 -3.88
C VAL A 9 10.42 28.44 -3.42
N ASP A 10 11.19 29.51 -3.24
CA ASP A 10 12.54 29.41 -2.71
C ASP A 10 12.54 29.04 -1.22
N TRP A 11 13.64 28.49 -0.73
CA TRP A 11 13.72 27.95 0.63
C TRP A 11 13.44 28.98 1.74
N ASP A 12 13.75 30.24 1.48
CA ASP A 12 13.59 31.35 2.43
C ASP A 12 12.30 32.15 2.23
N GLU A 13 11.49 31.80 1.21
CA GLU A 13 10.23 32.48 0.93
C GLU A 13 9.08 31.92 1.79
N SER A 14 8.16 32.81 2.17
CA SER A 14 6.97 32.40 2.93
C SER A 14 6.03 31.58 2.04
N LEU A 15 5.60 30.43 2.54
CA LEU A 15 4.64 29.58 1.86
C LEU A 15 3.25 30.23 1.83
N PRO A 16 2.46 29.98 0.77
CA PRO A 16 1.06 30.39 0.75
C PRO A 16 0.24 29.81 1.91
N ASP A 17 -0.71 30.58 2.43
CA ASP A 17 -1.52 30.21 3.59
C ASP A 17 -2.27 28.89 3.39
N ASP A 18 -2.74 28.59 2.18
CA ASP A 18 -3.45 27.34 1.88
C ASP A 18 -2.57 26.10 2.09
N ILE A 19 -1.28 26.19 1.76
CA ILE A 19 -0.32 25.11 1.98
C ILE A 19 0.03 24.99 3.47
N ILE A 20 0.18 26.12 4.16
CA ILE A 20 0.46 26.13 5.59
C ILE A 20 -0.68 25.44 6.35
N SER A 21 -1.94 25.76 6.03
CA SER A 21 -3.10 25.10 6.65
C SER A 21 -3.10 23.59 6.37
N LEU A 22 -2.93 23.17 5.11
CA LEU A 22 -2.85 21.75 4.75
C LEU A 22 -1.71 20.99 5.46
N TRP A 23 -0.59 21.68 5.71
CA TRP A 23 0.53 21.11 6.45
C TRP A 23 0.23 21.01 7.95
N ALA A 24 -0.42 22.03 8.52
CA ALA A 24 -0.83 22.03 9.92
C ALA A 24 -1.83 20.89 10.19
N ASP A 25 -2.86 20.74 9.34
CA ASP A 25 -3.83 19.64 9.44
C ASP A 25 -3.13 18.28 9.44
N TRP A 26 -2.17 18.07 8.52
CA TRP A 26 -1.40 16.84 8.46
C TRP A 26 -0.56 16.63 9.74
N CYS A 27 0.05 17.69 10.29
CA CYS A 27 0.81 17.60 11.53
C CYS A 27 -0.06 17.24 12.74
N GLU A 28 -1.33 17.62 12.76
CA GLU A 28 -2.30 17.25 13.79
C GLU A 28 -2.78 15.79 13.66
N GLU A 29 -2.84 15.26 12.44
CA GLU A 29 -3.20 13.86 12.18
C GLU A 29 -2.08 12.87 12.51
N VAL A 30 -0.81 13.25 12.28
CA VAL A 30 0.34 12.35 12.47
C VAL A 30 0.42 11.72 13.86
N PRO A 31 0.21 12.44 14.98
CA PRO A 31 0.19 11.86 16.32
C PRO A 31 -0.83 10.72 16.49
N GLN A 32 -1.94 10.74 15.76
CA GLN A 32 -2.99 9.69 15.84
C GLN A 32 -2.49 8.34 15.32
N LEU A 33 -1.43 8.32 14.49
CA LEU A 33 -0.81 7.08 14.02
C LEU A 33 -0.08 6.31 15.13
N THR A 34 0.17 6.93 16.28
CA THR A 34 0.81 6.27 17.41
C THR A 34 -0.06 5.15 17.99
N ASP A 35 -1.38 5.31 17.92
CA ASP A 35 -2.35 4.32 18.40
C ASP A 35 -2.64 3.22 17.36
N PHE A 36 -2.13 3.38 16.13
CA PHE A 36 -2.33 2.42 15.06
C PHE A 36 -1.24 1.34 15.08
N SER A 37 -1.65 0.09 15.22
CA SER A 37 -0.76 -1.07 15.25
C SER A 37 -1.13 -2.09 14.19
N ILE A 38 -0.12 -2.53 13.43
CA ILE A 38 -0.24 -3.62 12.46
C ILE A 38 0.42 -4.88 13.04
N PRO A 39 -0.32 -5.99 13.19
CA PRO A 39 0.27 -7.27 13.56
C PRO A 39 1.30 -7.72 12.52
N ARG A 40 2.57 -7.83 12.91
CA ARG A 40 3.67 -8.23 11.99
C ARG A 40 3.89 -9.74 11.88
N CYS A 41 3.33 -10.52 12.80
CA CYS A 41 3.50 -11.97 12.85
C CYS A 41 2.27 -12.67 12.26
N TYR A 42 2.44 -13.30 11.10
CA TYR A 42 1.33 -13.98 10.41
C TYR A 42 1.11 -15.42 10.86
N PHE A 43 2.14 -16.08 11.41
CA PHE A 43 2.15 -17.53 11.64
C PHE A 43 2.14 -17.95 13.13
N PHE A 44 1.90 -17.01 14.05
CA PHE A 44 1.88 -17.30 15.50
C PHE A 44 0.50 -17.72 16.02
N ASP A 45 -0.55 -17.56 15.22
CA ASP A 45 -1.89 -18.02 15.55
C ASP A 45 -1.99 -19.55 15.33
N PRO A 46 -2.45 -20.35 16.31
CA PRO A 46 -2.70 -21.78 16.14
C PRO A 46 -3.54 -22.13 14.91
N LEU A 47 -4.41 -21.21 14.45
CA LEU A 47 -5.21 -21.35 13.24
C LEU A 47 -4.38 -21.43 11.96
N VAL A 48 -3.19 -20.84 11.97
CA VAL A 48 -2.26 -20.84 10.84
C VAL A 48 -1.37 -22.08 10.86
N ASN A 49 -1.10 -22.70 12.02
CA ASN A 49 -0.33 -23.95 12.03
C ASN A 49 -1.04 -25.15 11.36
N ASN A 50 -2.37 -25.08 11.16
CA ASN A 50 -3.17 -26.08 10.46
C ASN A 50 -3.93 -25.48 9.26
N PHE A 51 -3.30 -24.55 8.51
CA PHE A 51 -3.94 -23.98 7.32
C PHE A 51 -4.12 -25.03 6.21
N LYS A 52 -5.27 -24.97 5.54
CA LYS A 52 -5.59 -25.75 4.35
C LYS A 52 -5.12 -25.05 3.08
N THR A 53 -5.34 -23.73 3.00
CA THR A 53 -4.91 -22.91 1.86
C THR A 53 -4.33 -21.59 2.35
N LEU A 54 -3.33 -21.12 1.60
CA LEU A 54 -2.70 -19.83 1.78
C LEU A 54 -2.65 -19.12 0.42
N GLU A 55 -3.31 -17.97 0.34
CA GLU A 55 -3.41 -17.18 -0.90
C GLU A 55 -2.87 -15.77 -0.65
N LEU A 56 -2.19 -15.20 -1.65
CA LEU A 56 -1.76 -13.80 -1.63
C LEU A 56 -2.70 -12.98 -2.53
N HIS A 57 -3.42 -12.04 -1.93
CA HIS A 57 -4.34 -11.15 -2.62
C HIS A 57 -3.75 -9.75 -2.69
N LEU A 58 -3.78 -9.13 -3.86
CA LEU A 58 -3.30 -7.78 -4.06
C LEU A 58 -4.40 -6.92 -4.66
N PHE A 59 -4.60 -5.76 -4.07
CA PHE A 59 -5.50 -4.73 -4.57
C PHE A 59 -4.66 -3.56 -5.05
N SER A 60 -5.06 -2.95 -6.17
CA SER A 60 -4.46 -1.73 -6.70
C SER A 60 -5.54 -0.66 -6.72
N ASP A 61 -5.15 0.55 -6.35
CA ASP A 61 -5.99 1.74 -6.50
C ASP A 61 -5.14 2.87 -7.08
N ASP A 62 -5.76 3.67 -7.94
CA ASP A 62 -5.07 4.68 -8.70
C ASP A 62 -5.94 5.90 -9.00
N SER A 63 -5.27 7.03 -8.94
CA SER A 63 -5.85 8.35 -9.11
C SER A 63 -4.87 9.23 -9.88
N THR A 64 -5.34 10.37 -10.36
CA THR A 64 -4.49 11.38 -11.01
C THR A 64 -3.39 11.95 -10.11
N LYS A 65 -3.47 11.73 -8.78
CA LYS A 65 -2.49 12.23 -7.79
C LYS A 65 -1.50 11.15 -7.36
N ALA A 66 -1.93 9.91 -7.27
CA ALA A 66 -1.11 8.80 -6.80
C ALA A 66 -1.68 7.45 -7.26
N TYR A 67 -0.83 6.44 -7.32
CA TYR A 67 -1.22 5.05 -7.53
C TYR A 67 -0.52 4.17 -6.49
N GLY A 68 -1.18 3.10 -6.08
CA GLY A 68 -0.68 2.24 -5.02
C GLY A 68 -1.30 0.86 -5.05
N THR A 69 -0.70 -0.02 -4.27
CA THR A 69 -1.16 -1.38 -4.09
C THR A 69 -1.01 -1.79 -2.63
N VAL A 70 -1.92 -2.65 -2.18
CA VAL A 70 -1.87 -3.31 -0.89
C VAL A 70 -1.98 -4.82 -1.08
N ALA A 71 -1.23 -5.57 -0.28
CA ALA A 71 -1.16 -7.01 -0.29
C ALA A 71 -1.66 -7.57 1.05
N TYR A 72 -2.56 -8.53 0.98
CA TYR A 72 -3.10 -9.29 2.10
C TYR A 72 -2.83 -10.77 1.88
N LEU A 73 -2.54 -11.50 2.96
CA LEU A 73 -2.65 -12.96 2.92
C LEU A 73 -4.09 -13.33 3.22
N ARG A 74 -4.56 -14.42 2.63
CA ARG A 74 -5.80 -15.09 3.00
C ARG A 74 -5.46 -16.51 3.42
N VAL A 75 -5.60 -16.78 4.70
CA VAL A 75 -5.38 -18.09 5.30
C VAL A 75 -6.74 -18.74 5.51
N THR A 76 -6.93 -19.94 5.00
CA THR A 76 -8.13 -20.74 5.33
C THR A 76 -7.70 -21.93 6.18
N SER A 77 -8.21 -22.01 7.41
CA SER A 77 -7.97 -23.13 8.33
C SER A 77 -8.73 -24.39 7.88
N SER A 78 -8.29 -25.55 8.37
CA SER A 78 -8.99 -26.84 8.19
C SER A 78 -10.44 -26.80 8.71
N ASN A 79 -10.72 -25.95 9.71
CA ASN A 79 -12.05 -25.74 10.28
C ASN A 79 -12.90 -24.70 9.49
N LYS A 80 -12.44 -24.28 8.30
CA LYS A 80 -13.05 -23.25 7.44
C LYS A 80 -13.04 -21.82 7.99
N GLU A 81 -12.28 -21.56 9.04
CA GLU A 81 -12.03 -20.18 9.49
C GLU A 81 -11.09 -19.45 8.53
N ILE A 82 -11.35 -18.17 8.30
CA ILE A 82 -10.59 -17.34 7.35
C ILE A 82 -9.94 -16.18 8.10
N LEU A 83 -8.64 -16.02 7.92
CA LEU A 83 -7.87 -14.87 8.41
C LEU A 83 -7.29 -14.11 7.23
N THR A 84 -7.36 -12.77 7.28
CA THR A 84 -6.87 -11.91 6.20
C THR A 84 -5.87 -10.86 6.68
N PRO A 85 -4.65 -11.24 7.10
CA PRO A 85 -3.69 -10.28 7.64
C PRO A 85 -3.06 -9.41 6.54
N PHE A 86 -2.78 -8.15 6.89
CA PHE A 86 -2.03 -7.21 6.06
C PHE A 86 -0.57 -7.64 5.92
N VAL A 87 -0.04 -7.66 4.70
CA VAL A 87 1.35 -8.03 4.43
C VAL A 87 2.21 -6.80 4.21
N ALA A 88 1.86 -6.04 3.19
CA ALA A 88 2.63 -4.89 2.77
C ALA A 88 1.78 -4.01 1.86
N SER A 89 2.12 -2.73 1.80
CA SER A 89 1.60 -1.81 0.80
C SER A 89 2.75 -1.08 0.12
N LYS A 90 2.50 -0.59 -1.08
CA LYS A 90 3.43 0.26 -1.80
C LYS A 90 2.66 1.28 -2.61
N ASN A 91 2.98 2.56 -2.42
CA ASN A 91 2.38 3.68 -3.11
C ASN A 91 3.45 4.52 -3.83
N ARG A 92 3.01 5.27 -4.83
CA ARG A 92 3.83 6.21 -5.59
C ARG A 92 2.98 7.44 -5.96
N ILE A 93 3.60 8.60 -5.88
CA ILE A 93 2.99 9.85 -6.35
C ILE A 93 2.95 9.80 -7.88
N ALA A 94 1.84 10.24 -8.47
CA ALA A 94 1.71 10.31 -9.92
C ALA A 94 2.72 11.32 -10.50
N PRO A 95 3.30 11.05 -11.69
CA PRO A 95 4.21 11.99 -12.32
C PRO A 95 3.55 13.36 -12.57
N LEU A 96 4.33 14.44 -12.44
CA LEU A 96 3.85 15.81 -12.70
C LEU A 96 3.36 15.98 -14.14
N LYS A 97 4.00 15.27 -15.09
CA LYS A 97 3.47 15.17 -16.45
C LYS A 97 2.23 14.26 -16.41
N THR A 98 1.07 14.87 -16.60
CA THR A 98 -0.24 14.20 -16.57
C THR A 98 -0.23 12.97 -17.48
N LEU A 99 -0.42 11.81 -16.85
CA LEU A 99 -0.67 10.56 -17.56
C LEU A 99 -2.18 10.33 -17.61
N THR A 100 -2.63 9.59 -18.61
CA THR A 100 -4.02 9.17 -18.69
C THR A 100 -4.35 8.19 -17.57
N LEU A 101 -5.62 8.16 -17.13
CA LEU A 101 -6.07 7.24 -16.08
C LEU A 101 -5.77 5.77 -16.41
N PRO A 102 -6.03 5.25 -17.64
CA PRO A 102 -5.66 3.87 -17.97
C PRO A 102 -4.16 3.57 -17.87
N ARG A 103 -3.30 4.57 -18.07
CA ARG A 103 -1.86 4.40 -17.91
C ARG A 103 -1.47 4.33 -16.43
N LEU A 104 -2.16 5.06 -15.56
CA LEU A 104 -1.99 4.98 -14.12
C LEU A 104 -2.48 3.63 -13.58
N GLU A 105 -3.63 3.14 -14.04
CA GLU A 105 -4.14 1.78 -13.77
C GLU A 105 -3.09 0.71 -14.14
N LEU A 106 -2.48 0.84 -15.32
CA LEU A 106 -1.41 -0.07 -15.75
C LEU A 106 -0.17 0.02 -14.85
N MET A 107 0.20 1.22 -14.41
CA MET A 107 1.31 1.43 -13.49
C MET A 107 1.03 0.86 -12.09
N GLY A 108 -0.21 0.99 -11.60
CA GLY A 108 -0.70 0.35 -10.38
C GLY A 108 -0.59 -1.16 -10.48
N ALA A 109 -1.11 -1.76 -11.55
CA ALA A 109 -1.01 -3.20 -11.80
C ALA A 109 0.45 -3.70 -11.89
N LEU A 110 1.34 -2.93 -12.52
CA LEU A 110 2.77 -3.25 -12.56
C LEU A 110 3.40 -3.18 -11.17
N LEU A 111 3.00 -2.21 -10.34
CA LEU A 111 3.45 -2.08 -8.97
C LEU A 111 3.00 -3.29 -8.13
N SER A 112 1.76 -3.73 -8.29
CA SER A 112 1.21 -4.95 -7.67
C SER A 112 2.01 -6.18 -8.07
N ALA A 113 2.26 -6.39 -9.36
CA ALA A 113 3.02 -7.56 -9.84
C ALA A 113 4.47 -7.58 -9.30
N ARG A 114 5.09 -6.41 -9.13
CA ARG A 114 6.42 -6.30 -8.52
C ARG A 114 6.38 -6.56 -7.02
N LEU A 115 5.39 -6.02 -6.32
CA LEU A 115 5.22 -6.23 -4.89
C LEU A 115 4.97 -7.71 -4.59
N SER A 116 4.10 -8.37 -5.35
CA SER A 116 3.82 -9.80 -5.17
C SER A 116 5.08 -10.65 -5.34
N ASN A 117 5.88 -10.39 -6.38
CA ASN A 117 7.14 -11.11 -6.60
C ASN A 117 8.13 -10.92 -5.44
N ASN A 118 8.21 -9.72 -4.88
CA ASN A 118 9.07 -9.45 -3.71
C ASN A 118 8.57 -10.17 -2.45
N ILE A 119 7.26 -10.16 -2.21
CA ILE A 119 6.65 -10.84 -1.06
C ILE A 119 6.86 -12.35 -1.17
N LEU A 120 6.58 -12.95 -2.32
CA LEU A 120 6.74 -14.40 -2.54
C LEU A 120 8.19 -14.84 -2.32
N LYS A 121 9.16 -14.05 -2.79
CA LYS A 121 10.59 -14.29 -2.53
C LYS A 121 10.94 -14.18 -1.04
N ALA A 122 10.42 -13.17 -0.35
CA ALA A 122 10.72 -12.94 1.07
C ALA A 122 10.13 -14.01 2.00
N ILE A 123 8.93 -14.50 1.69
CA ILE A 123 8.24 -15.51 2.50
C ILE A 123 8.69 -16.93 2.14
N SER A 124 9.64 -17.09 1.20
CA SER A 124 10.09 -18.42 0.72
C SER A 124 8.96 -19.27 0.15
N LEU A 125 7.86 -18.64 -0.27
CA LEU A 125 6.73 -19.30 -0.91
C LEU A 125 7.11 -19.62 -2.37
N ALA A 126 7.96 -20.62 -2.54
CA ALA A 126 8.21 -21.23 -3.85
C ALA A 126 6.93 -21.96 -4.27
N SER A 127 6.23 -21.38 -5.25
CA SER A 127 4.93 -21.80 -5.79
C SER A 127 3.74 -21.40 -4.92
N PHE A 128 2.94 -20.43 -5.38
CA PHE A 128 1.48 -20.48 -5.46
C PHE A 128 1.01 -19.26 -6.24
N GLY A 129 0.36 -19.51 -7.37
CA GLY A 129 -0.23 -18.48 -8.22
C GLY A 129 -1.70 -18.29 -7.89
N GLN A 130 -2.13 -17.04 -7.76
CA GLN A 130 -3.13 -16.45 -8.66
C GLN A 130 -3.21 -14.95 -8.37
N ILE A 131 -2.84 -14.12 -9.34
CA ILE A 131 -3.16 -12.69 -9.31
C ILE A 131 -4.64 -12.62 -9.73
N ARG A 132 -5.54 -12.31 -8.82
CA ARG A 132 -6.92 -11.92 -9.17
C ARG A 132 -7.05 -10.41 -8.95
N LYS A 133 -7.46 -9.72 -10.01
CA LYS A 133 -7.98 -8.36 -9.96
C LYS A 133 -9.42 -8.39 -9.43
#